data_AF-A0A0R1QG60-F1
#
_entry.id   AF-A0A0R1QG60-F1
#
_cell.length_a   1.000
_cell.length_b   1.000
_cell.length_c   1.000
_cell.angle_alpha   90.00
_cell.angle_beta   90.00
_cell.angle_gamma   90.00
#
_symmetry.space_group_name_H-M   'P 1'
#
loop_
_entity.id
_entity.type
_entity.pdbx_description
1 polymer ?
#
loop_
_entity_poly.entity_id
_entity_poly.type
_entity_poly.pdbx_seq_one_letter_code
_entity_poly.pdbx_strand_id
1 'polypeptide(L)' 'MTKRFLKEHNVSFEERNINQEPQYLDTLKQQGFQSVPVVMNDAIDPIVGFRPDSLRELVD' A
#
# COMPACT_ATOMS: atom_id res chain seq x y z
N MET A 1 -0.07 10.24 -4.54
CA MET A 1 -0.97 9.87 -5.65
C MET A 1 -1.77 8.61 -5.33
N THR A 2 -1.17 7.56 -4.77
CA THR A 2 -1.85 6.33 -4.31
C THR A 2 -3.10 6.57 -3.44
N LYS A 3 -2.97 7.35 -2.36
CA LYS A 3 -4.10 7.65 -1.44
C LYS A 3 -5.24 8.39 -2.12
N ARG A 4 -4.92 9.28 -3.06
CA ARG A 4 -5.92 10.08 -3.77
C ARG A 4 -6.73 9.18 -4.71
N PHE A 5 -6.07 8.26 -5.41
CA PHE A 5 -6.70 7.25 -6.24
C PHE A 5 -7.66 6.37 -5.42
N LEU A 6 -7.20 5.82 -4.30
CA LEU A 6 -8.05 4.99 -3.43
C LEU A 6 -9.28 5.77 -2.91
N LYS A 7 -9.10 7.05 -2.54
CA LYS A 7 -10.21 7.92 -2.13
C LYS A 7 -11.19 8.21 -3.26
N GLU A 8 -10.68 8.52 -4.46
CA GLU A 8 -11.50 8.79 -5.65
C GLU A 8 -12.32 7.58 -6.08
N HIS A 9 -11.80 6.38 -5.84
CA HIS A 9 -12.47 5.11 -6.09
C HIS A 9 -13.25 4.56 -4.89
N ASN A 10 -13.43 5.34 -3.82
CA ASN A 10 -14.17 4.96 -2.62
C ASN A 10 -13.67 3.67 -1.92
N VAL A 11 -12.42 3.30 -2.16
CA VAL A 11 -11.77 2.13 -1.55
C VAL A 11 -11.46 2.46 -0.09
N SER A 12 -11.90 1.61 0.82
CA SER A 12 -11.53 1.72 2.23
C SER A 12 -10.10 1.24 2.41
N PHE A 13 -9.21 2.13 2.87
CA PHE A 13 -7.82 1.80 3.13
C PHE A 13 -7.39 2.38 4.49
N GLU A 14 -6.51 1.65 5.16
CA GLU A 14 -5.87 2.11 6.39
C GLU A 14 -4.49 2.68 6.04
N GLU A 15 -4.24 3.93 6.41
CA GLU A 15 -2.92 4.52 6.27
C GLU A 15 -2.08 4.18 7.50
N ARG A 16 -0.99 3.45 7.29
CA ARG A 16 0.00 3.18 8.33
C ARG A 16 1.30 3.88 8.00
N ASN A 17 1.70 4.81 8.86
CA ASN A 17 2.91 5.61 8.64
C ASN A 17 4.10 4.97 9.36
N ILE A 18 5.04 4.43 8.58
CA ILE A 18 6.27 3.82 9.09
C ILE A 18 7.17 4.79 9.89
N ASN A 19 7.01 6.12 9.74
CA ASN A 19 7.74 7.10 10.55
C ASN A 19 7.17 7.21 11.98
N GLN A 20 5.88 6.95 12.15
CA GLN A 20 5.22 6.97 13.46
C GLN A 20 5.28 5.59 14.11
N GLU A 21 5.16 4.53 13.31
CA GLU A 21 5.11 3.14 13.75
C GLU A 21 6.24 2.33 13.09
N PRO A 22 7.46 2.35 13.67
CA PRO A 22 8.61 1.64 13.12
C PRO A 22 8.41 0.11 13.06
N GLN A 23 7.47 -0.45 13.83
CA GLN A 23 7.09 -1.87 13.74
C GLN A 23 6.69 -2.29 12.31
N TYR A 24 6.04 -1.41 11.55
CA TYR A 24 5.69 -1.72 10.16
C TYR A 24 6.89 -1.68 9.24
N LEU A 25 7.90 -0.85 9.54
CA LEU A 25 9.15 -0.83 8.78
C LEU A 25 9.86 -2.18 8.90
N ASP A 26 9.93 -2.75 10.10
CA ASP A 26 10.53 -4.06 10.32
C ASP A 26 9.76 -5.16 9.60
N THR A 27 8.42 -5.14 9.64
CA THR A 27 7.59 -6.07 8.86
C THR A 27 7.85 -5.95 7.35
N LEU A 28 7.89 -4.72 6.82
CA LEU A 28 8.17 -4.48 5.41
C LEU A 28 9.55 -5.00 5.01
N LYS A 29 10.57 -4.77 5.84
CA LYS A 29 11.93 -5.31 5.62
C LYS A 29 11.96 -6.83 5.67
N GLN A 30 11.26 -7.45 6.62
CA GLN A 30 11.16 -8.91 6.71
C GLN A 30 10.47 -9.52 5.49
N GLN A 31 9.48 -8.84 4.93
CA GLN A 31 8.83 -9.23 3.68
C GLN A 31 9.68 -8.95 2.43
N GLY A 32 10.85 -8.33 2.58
CA GLY A 32 11.75 -8.00 1.47
C GLY A 32 11.39 -6.72 0.72
N PHE A 33 10.44 -5.93 1.23
CA PHE A 33 10.09 -4.64 0.64
C PHE A 33 11.16 -3.60 0.97
N GLN A 34 11.72 -3.01 -0.10
CA GLN A 34 12.79 -2.02 0.00
C GLN A 34 12.34 -0.60 -0.37
N SER A 35 11.05 -0.43 -0.71
CA SER A 35 10.53 0.85 -1.21
C SER A 35 9.14 1.10 -0.67
N VAL A 36 8.87 2.37 -0.35
CA VAL A 36 7.57 2.88 0.08
C VAL A 36 7.05 3.89 -0.95
N PRO A 37 5.72 4.07 -1.09
CA PRO A 37 4.62 3.46 -0.33
C PRO A 37 4.39 1.99 -0.70
N VAL A 38 3.98 1.16 0.27
CA VAL A 38 3.52 -0.22 0.03
C VAL A 38 2.03 -0.29 0.31
N VAL A 39 1.27 -0.87 -0.61
CA VAL A 39 -0.17 -1.13 -0.44
C VAL A 39 -0.35 -2.63 -0.29
N MET A 40 -0.82 -3.05 0.87
CA MET A 40 -1.12 -4.45 1.14
C MET A 40 -2.64 -4.64 1.09
N ASN A 41 -3.08 -5.68 0.41
CA ASN A 41 -4.48 -6.10 0.40
C ASN A 41 -4.54 -7.60 0.68
N ASP A 42 -5.66 -8.07 1.20
CA ASP A 42 -5.92 -9.50 1.41
C ASP A 42 -6.23 -10.21 0.08
N ALA A 43 -6.80 -9.48 -0.90
CA ALA A 43 -7.23 -10.04 -2.17
C ALA A 43 -6.17 -10.06 -3.28
N ILE A 44 -5.13 -9.23 -3.19
CA ILE A 44 -4.08 -9.12 -4.22
C ILE A 44 -2.69 -9.05 -3.60
N ASP A 45 -1.67 -9.38 -4.39
CA ASP A 45 -0.29 -9.25 -3.98
C ASP A 45 0.06 -7.81 -3.55
N PRO A 46 0.96 -7.65 -2.56
CA PRO A 46 1.36 -6.34 -2.08
C PRO A 46 1.98 -5.49 -3.20
N ILE A 47 1.45 -4.30 -3.38
CA ILE A 47 1.92 -3.35 -4.38
C ILE A 47 3.02 -2.49 -3.76
N VAL A 48 4.21 -2.58 -4.34
CA VAL A 48 5.37 -1.78 -3.92
C VAL A 48 5.50 -0.55 -4.82
N GLY A 49 5.47 0.63 -4.22
CA GLY A 49 5.55 1.92 -4.89
C GLY A 49 4.20 2.41 -5.43
N PHE A 50 4.26 3.39 -6.33
CA PHE A 50 3.07 3.91 -7.01
C PHE A 50 2.86 3.18 -8.33
N ARG A 51 1.94 2.21 -8.35
CA ARG A 51 1.60 1.42 -9.54
C ARG A 51 0.12 1.62 -9.87
N PRO A 52 -0.23 2.50 -10.82
CA PRO A 52 -1.63 2.76 -11.18
C PRO A 52 -2.33 1.53 -11.77
N ASP A 53 -1.60 0.65 -12.46
CA ASP A 53 -2.17 -0.59 -13.01
C ASP A 53 -2.67 -1.54 -11.91
N SER A 54 -1.84 -1.83 -10.91
CA SER A 54 -2.22 -2.67 -9.77
C SER A 54 -3.24 -2.01 -8.85
N LEU A 55 -3.23 -0.68 -8.75
CA LEU A 55 -4.27 0.03 -7.99
C LEU A 55 -5.64 -0.10 -8.66
N ARG A 56 -5.72 -0.22 -9.98
CA ARG A 56 -7.00 -0.50 -10.66
C ARG A 56 -7.57 -1.86 -10.29
N GLU A 57 -6.74 -2.88 -10.06
CA GLU A 57 -7.18 -4.20 -9.58
C GLU A 57 -7.81 -4.15 -8.17
N LEU A 58 -7.61 -3.08 -7.41
CA LEU A 58 -8.28 -2.88 -6.11
C LEU A 58 -9.69 -2.29 -6.24
N VAL A 59 -10.04 -1.81 -7.43
CA VAL A 59 -11.27 -1.06 -7.71
C VAL A 59 -12.25 -1.85 -8.59
N ASP A 60 -11.75 -2.72 -9.46
CA ASP A 60 -12.55 -3.59 -10.34
C ASP A 60 -13.29 -4.71 -9.57
#